data_AF-A0A7X4YHJ2-F1
#
_entry.id   AF-A0A7X4YHJ2-F1
#
_cell.length_a   1.000
_cell.length_b   1.000
_cell.length_c   1.000
_cell.angle_alpha   90.00
_cell.angle_beta   90.00
_cell.angle_gamma   90.00
#
_symmetry.space_group_name_H-M   'P 1'
#
loop_
_entity.id
_entity.type
_entity.pdbx_description
1 polymer ?
#
loop_
_entity_poly.entity_id
_entity_poly.type
_entity_poly.pdbx_seq_one_letter_code
_entity_poly.pdbx_strand_id
1 'polypeptide(L)'
;MNSTYQADAFGPIELRSDGEHLVGTAPAGGPCQRQVAEQILTGDFQGNVFLGELTLCQTGDTCTPSRSFPVMLVYNVEERALGGVVKLEDSCESPALPKSRMLVFRATEQGASLTPTPATAQAPEQRQAQAPVPPPPSGGAAQVAAQRRLEPLDVAATLKLGQSLLAQSPIAASQQFQLVLAQEKEKNNAWALTGMGVSHYLRKQQPEALRYLEQARNVGSGAAKAEAFFWTACVKRAAEESGFAQVALRRALAEGWSAPEGNALVERELQLFANEGAVYEAQVKQARSRKRVQGREPQGAGSASP
;
A
#
# COMPACT_ATOMS: atom_id res chain seq x y z
N MET A 1 8.85 -4.97 -18.89
CA MET A 1 10.06 -5.02 -18.04
C MET A 1 10.31 -6.48 -17.67
N ASN A 2 11.57 -6.95 -17.65
CA ASN A 2 11.89 -8.30 -17.16
C ASN A 2 12.45 -8.17 -15.75
N SER A 3 11.82 -8.81 -14.78
CA SER A 3 12.28 -8.84 -13.39
C SER A 3 12.17 -10.25 -12.83
N THR A 4 13.16 -10.63 -12.03
CA THR A 4 13.13 -11.91 -11.33
C THR A 4 12.33 -11.74 -10.04
N TYR A 5 11.39 -12.65 -9.81
CA TYR A 5 10.61 -12.74 -8.60
C TYR A 5 10.91 -14.07 -7.93
N GLN A 6 10.93 -14.07 -6.60
CA GLN A 6 10.94 -15.28 -5.82
C GLN A 6 9.50 -15.66 -5.50
N ALA A 7 9.08 -16.83 -5.97
CA ALA A 7 7.84 -17.44 -5.54
C ALA A 7 8.12 -18.50 -4.49
N ASP A 8 7.42 -18.42 -3.35
CA ASP A 8 7.75 -19.19 -2.14
C ASP A 8 7.98 -20.68 -2.41
N ALA A 9 7.11 -21.31 -3.19
CA ALA A 9 7.22 -22.73 -3.53
C ALA A 9 7.86 -22.99 -4.90
N PHE A 10 7.68 -22.11 -5.90
CA PHE A 10 8.20 -22.34 -7.25
C PHE A 10 9.69 -22.04 -7.43
N GLY A 11 10.30 -21.30 -6.49
CA GLY A 11 11.66 -20.78 -6.65
C GLY A 11 11.69 -19.49 -7.49
N PRO A 12 12.84 -19.13 -8.08
CA PRO A 12 12.95 -17.94 -8.90
C PRO A 12 12.10 -18.09 -10.17
N ILE A 13 11.28 -17.09 -10.47
CA ILE A 13 10.45 -16.99 -11.68
C ILE A 13 10.79 -15.68 -12.36
N GLU A 14 10.92 -15.72 -13.69
CA GLU A 14 11.06 -14.51 -14.48
C GLU A 14 9.68 -13.97 -14.82
N LEU A 15 9.35 -12.76 -14.36
CA LEU A 15 8.16 -12.05 -14.78
C LEU A 15 8.53 -11.01 -15.83
N ARG A 16 7.79 -11.02 -16.93
CA ARG A 16 7.92 -10.08 -18.05
C ARG A 16 6.60 -9.34 -18.20
N SER A 17 6.65 -8.02 -18.10
CA SER A 17 5.50 -7.16 -18.37
C SER A 17 5.59 -6.48 -19.72
N ASP A 18 4.47 -6.42 -20.44
CA ASP A 18 4.25 -5.59 -21.62
C ASP A 18 2.97 -4.77 -21.43
N GLY A 19 3.13 -3.50 -21.03
CA GLY A 19 1.99 -2.68 -20.60
C GLY A 19 1.29 -3.27 -19.37
N GLU A 20 0.00 -3.57 -19.52
CA GLU A 20 -0.81 -4.24 -18.50
C GLU A 20 -0.69 -5.76 -18.55
N HIS A 21 -0.13 -6.32 -19.62
CA HIS A 21 0.04 -7.76 -19.77
C HIS A 21 1.25 -8.26 -18.99
N LEU A 22 1.10 -9.36 -18.25
CA LEU A 22 2.15 -9.98 -17.45
C LEU A 22 2.27 -11.46 -17.79
N VAL A 23 3.49 -11.87 -18.14
CA VAL A 23 3.87 -13.26 -18.40
C VAL A 23 4.89 -13.70 -17.37
N GLY A 24 4.72 -14.89 -16.78
CA GLY A 24 5.68 -15.49 -15.87
C GLY A 24 6.23 -16.81 -16.39
N THR A 25 7.55 -16.94 -16.37
CA THR A 25 8.29 -18.12 -16.82
C THR A 25 9.01 -18.76 -15.64
N ALA A 26 8.71 -20.02 -15.35
CA ALA A 26 9.47 -20.81 -14.39
C ALA A 26 10.68 -21.46 -15.09
N PRO A 27 11.83 -21.54 -14.43
CA PRO A 27 13.00 -22.24 -14.96
C PRO A 27 12.77 -23.76 -15.02
N ALA A 28 13.65 -24.44 -15.75
CA ALA A 28 13.74 -25.90 -15.69
C ALA A 28 14.01 -26.38 -14.25
N GLY A 29 13.45 -27.53 -13.88
CA GLY A 29 13.50 -28.09 -12.54
C GLY A 29 12.38 -27.60 -11.61
N GLY A 30 12.73 -27.32 -10.36
CA GLY A 30 11.79 -26.91 -9.30
C GLY A 30 10.88 -28.04 -8.80
N PRO A 31 9.86 -27.72 -7.98
CA PRO A 31 8.98 -28.74 -7.39
C PRO A 31 8.16 -29.53 -8.42
N CYS A 32 7.94 -28.94 -9.60
CA CYS A 32 7.26 -29.59 -10.71
C CYS A 32 8.20 -30.37 -11.65
N GLN A 33 9.50 -30.44 -11.36
CA GLN A 33 10.51 -31.15 -12.16
C GLN A 33 10.42 -30.87 -13.67
N ARG A 34 10.30 -29.58 -14.04
CA ARG A 34 10.14 -29.16 -15.45
C ARG A 34 11.39 -29.51 -16.26
N GLN A 35 11.22 -29.99 -17.49
CA GLN A 35 12.35 -30.34 -18.36
C GLN A 35 13.04 -29.11 -18.95
N VAL A 36 12.27 -28.06 -19.23
CA VAL A 36 12.73 -26.78 -19.79
C VAL A 36 12.08 -25.63 -19.04
N ALA A 37 12.55 -24.40 -19.29
CA ALA A 37 11.86 -23.22 -18.80
C ALA A 37 10.51 -23.08 -19.52
N GLU A 38 9.44 -22.87 -18.77
CA GLU A 38 8.08 -22.86 -19.28
C GLU A 38 7.30 -21.65 -18.78
N GLN A 39 6.44 -21.11 -19.64
CA GLN A 39 5.47 -20.11 -19.25
C GLN A 39 4.42 -20.75 -18.35
N ILE A 40 4.29 -20.22 -17.14
CA ILE A 40 3.37 -20.72 -16.13
C ILE A 40 2.35 -19.68 -15.68
N LEU A 41 2.53 -18.41 -16.02
CA LEU A 41 1.63 -17.32 -15.65
C LEU A 41 1.37 -16.44 -16.88
N THR A 42 0.13 -16.07 -17.12
CA THR A 42 -0.23 -15.09 -18.17
C THR A 42 -1.53 -14.39 -17.82
N GLY A 43 -1.65 -13.11 -18.13
CA GLY A 43 -2.86 -12.34 -17.87
C GLY A 43 -2.59 -10.85 -17.83
N ASP A 44 -3.55 -10.10 -17.30
CA ASP A 44 -3.55 -8.65 -17.37
C ASP A 44 -3.79 -8.01 -16.00
N PHE A 45 -3.16 -6.86 -15.79
CA PHE A 45 -3.41 -6.00 -14.65
C PHE A 45 -4.62 -5.11 -14.90
N GLN A 46 -5.52 -5.07 -13.92
CA GLN A 46 -6.57 -4.08 -13.78
C GLN A 46 -6.29 -3.28 -12.50
N GLY A 47 -5.46 -2.24 -12.63
CA GLY A 47 -4.93 -1.51 -11.48
C GLY A 47 -3.98 -2.38 -10.63
N ASN A 48 -4.34 -2.65 -9.37
CA ASN A 48 -3.55 -3.47 -8.46
C ASN A 48 -3.99 -4.94 -8.41
N VAL A 49 -4.87 -5.37 -9.32
CA VAL A 49 -5.34 -6.74 -9.40
C VAL A 49 -4.89 -7.33 -10.72
N PHE A 50 -4.20 -8.46 -10.67
CA PHE A 50 -3.88 -9.28 -11.83
C PHE A 50 -4.97 -10.35 -12.00
N LEU A 51 -5.50 -10.46 -13.21
CA LEU A 51 -6.45 -11.48 -13.62
C LEU A 51 -5.83 -12.29 -14.75
N GLY A 52 -5.72 -13.60 -14.57
CA GLY A 52 -5.05 -14.42 -15.56
C GLY A 52 -5.14 -15.91 -15.26
N GLU A 53 -4.23 -16.66 -15.87
CA GLU A 53 -4.10 -18.09 -15.70
C GLU A 53 -2.72 -18.46 -15.15
N LEU A 54 -2.72 -19.45 -14.26
CA LEU A 54 -1.54 -20.06 -13.68
C LEU A 54 -1.53 -21.57 -13.97
N THR A 55 -0.46 -22.05 -14.61
CA THR A 55 -0.23 -23.47 -14.88
C THR A 55 0.52 -24.12 -13.72
N LEU A 56 -0.12 -25.12 -13.11
CA LEU A 56 0.42 -25.88 -11.99
C LEU A 56 0.55 -27.36 -12.33
N CYS A 57 1.63 -27.98 -11.85
CA CYS A 57 1.67 -29.43 -11.77
C CYS A 57 0.78 -29.92 -10.62
N GLN A 58 0.13 -31.06 -10.77
CA GLN A 58 -0.72 -31.63 -9.72
C GLN A 58 -0.36 -33.08 -9.39
N THR A 59 -0.65 -33.46 -8.15
CA THR A 59 -0.51 -34.82 -7.62
C THR A 59 -1.82 -35.27 -6.97
N GLY A 60 -2.19 -36.53 -7.20
CA GLY A 60 -3.41 -37.17 -6.69
C GLY A 60 -3.96 -38.17 -7.70
N ASP A 61 -4.73 -39.16 -7.25
CA ASP A 61 -5.13 -40.33 -8.05
C ASP A 61 -5.99 -39.97 -9.28
N THR A 62 -6.70 -38.85 -9.24
CA THR A 62 -7.60 -38.38 -10.30
C THR A 62 -7.14 -37.07 -10.95
N CYS A 63 -5.98 -36.55 -10.55
CA CYS A 63 -5.54 -35.21 -10.94
C CYS A 63 -4.81 -35.25 -12.28
N THR A 64 -5.03 -34.23 -13.12
CA THR A 64 -4.26 -34.07 -14.35
C THR A 64 -2.85 -33.61 -13.98
N PRO A 65 -1.76 -34.21 -14.52
CA PRO A 65 -0.39 -33.89 -14.11
C PRO A 65 0.00 -32.41 -14.26
N SER A 66 -0.60 -31.69 -15.19
CA SER A 66 -0.42 -30.24 -15.39
C SER A 66 -1.75 -29.61 -15.84
N ARG A 67 -2.15 -28.51 -15.19
CA ARG A 67 -3.40 -27.81 -15.50
C ARG A 67 -3.30 -26.32 -15.24
N SER A 68 -3.97 -25.53 -16.08
CA SER A 68 -4.14 -24.09 -15.91
C SER A 68 -5.34 -23.76 -15.04
N PHE A 69 -5.15 -22.83 -14.11
CA PHE A 69 -6.18 -22.35 -13.19
C PHE A 69 -6.38 -20.85 -13.36
N PRO A 70 -7.63 -20.36 -13.39
CA PRO A 70 -7.88 -18.94 -13.30
C PRO A 70 -7.43 -18.44 -11.93
N VAL A 71 -6.66 -17.36 -11.93
CA VAL A 71 -6.14 -16.74 -10.71
C VAL A 71 -6.49 -15.26 -10.67
N MET A 72 -6.80 -14.81 -9.47
CA MET A 72 -6.87 -13.40 -9.13
C MET A 72 -5.78 -13.13 -8.09
N LEU A 73 -4.79 -12.33 -8.46
CA LEU A 73 -3.69 -11.98 -7.59
C LEU A 73 -3.71 -10.48 -7.31
N VAL A 74 -3.45 -10.09 -6.07
CA VAL A 74 -3.40 -8.69 -5.67
C VAL A 74 -1.94 -8.27 -5.56
N TYR A 75 -1.60 -7.17 -6.23
CA TYR A 75 -0.28 -6.57 -6.16
C TYR A 75 -0.20 -5.62 -4.97
N ASN A 76 0.65 -5.96 -4.01
CA ASN A 76 1.05 -5.10 -2.92
C ASN A 76 2.29 -4.30 -3.34
N VAL A 77 2.11 -2.99 -3.51
CA VAL A 77 3.15 -2.07 -3.94
C VAL A 77 4.25 -1.89 -2.89
N GLU A 78 3.91 -1.93 -1.59
CA GLU A 78 4.88 -1.78 -0.49
C GLU A 78 5.84 -2.96 -0.43
N GLU A 79 5.29 -4.16 -0.53
CA GLU A 79 6.08 -5.40 -0.49
C GLU A 79 6.64 -5.81 -1.86
N ARG A 80 6.29 -5.06 -2.93
CA ARG A 80 6.54 -5.43 -4.33
C ARG A 80 6.20 -6.89 -4.59
N ALA A 81 5.04 -7.30 -4.08
CA ALA A 81 4.62 -8.69 -4.05
C ALA A 81 3.27 -8.88 -4.72
N LEU A 82 3.13 -9.96 -5.48
CA LEU A 82 1.88 -10.38 -6.09
C LEU A 82 1.38 -11.61 -5.35
N GLY A 83 0.20 -11.53 -4.73
CA GLY A 83 -0.29 -12.60 -3.86
C GLY A 83 -1.76 -12.98 -4.09
N GLY A 84 -2.10 -14.25 -3.93
CA GLY A 84 -3.48 -14.72 -4.03
C GLY A 84 -3.64 -16.18 -3.61
N VAL A 85 -4.88 -16.67 -3.65
CA VAL A 85 -5.19 -18.07 -3.32
C VAL A 85 -5.58 -18.80 -4.60
N VAL A 86 -4.96 -19.96 -4.85
CA VAL A 86 -5.29 -20.80 -6.00
C VAL A 86 -6.25 -21.91 -5.57
N LYS A 87 -7.41 -21.98 -6.24
CA LYS A 87 -8.40 -23.01 -5.95
C LYS A 87 -8.14 -24.26 -6.80
N LEU A 88 -7.55 -25.28 -6.18
CA LEU A 88 -7.45 -26.63 -6.73
C LEU A 88 -8.73 -27.44 -6.45
N GLU A 89 -9.01 -28.43 -7.28
CA GLU A 89 -10.07 -29.42 -7.03
C GLU A 89 -9.82 -30.19 -5.73
N ASP A 90 -10.91 -30.65 -5.11
CA ASP A 90 -10.84 -31.48 -3.90
C ASP A 90 -10.10 -32.78 -4.25
N SER A 91 -9.21 -33.24 -3.37
CA SER A 91 -8.22 -34.32 -3.56
C SER A 91 -6.99 -34.03 -4.42
N CYS A 92 -6.85 -32.85 -5.03
CA CYS A 92 -5.64 -32.48 -5.76
C CYS A 92 -4.71 -31.56 -4.96
N GLU A 93 -3.43 -31.89 -4.99
CA GLU A 93 -2.35 -31.08 -4.41
C GLU A 93 -1.37 -30.62 -5.49
N SER A 94 -0.60 -29.57 -5.22
CA SER A 94 0.49 -29.15 -6.08
C SER A 94 1.75 -28.97 -5.24
N PRO A 95 2.87 -29.60 -5.62
CA PRO A 95 4.15 -29.38 -4.92
C PRO A 95 4.68 -27.95 -5.12
N ALA A 96 4.13 -27.21 -6.10
CA ALA A 96 4.44 -25.81 -6.33
C ALA A 96 3.57 -24.83 -5.51
N LEU A 97 2.75 -25.32 -4.59
CA LEU A 97 1.98 -24.49 -3.66
C LEU A 97 2.15 -24.96 -2.21
N PRO A 98 2.18 -24.04 -1.24
CA PRO A 98 2.10 -24.41 0.17
C PRO A 98 0.73 -25.00 0.50
N LYS A 99 0.60 -25.69 1.63
CA LYS A 99 -0.67 -26.32 2.09
C LYS A 99 -1.83 -25.31 2.21
N SER A 100 -1.52 -24.04 2.47
CA SER A 100 -2.51 -22.95 2.51
C SER A 100 -3.06 -22.55 1.13
N ARG A 101 -2.49 -23.09 0.04
CA ARG A 101 -2.78 -22.75 -1.36
C ARG A 101 -2.56 -21.27 -1.69
N MET A 102 -1.85 -20.56 -0.82
CA MET A 102 -1.48 -19.16 -1.01
C MET A 102 -0.23 -19.08 -1.89
N LEU A 103 -0.33 -18.35 -2.99
CA LEU A 103 0.75 -18.06 -3.90
C LEU A 103 1.22 -16.63 -3.65
N VAL A 104 2.53 -16.45 -3.50
CA VAL A 104 3.15 -15.13 -3.38
C VAL A 104 4.38 -15.08 -4.29
N PHE A 105 4.46 -14.06 -5.14
CA PHE A 105 5.64 -13.70 -5.92
C PHE A 105 6.22 -12.41 -5.35
N ARG A 106 7.45 -12.41 -4.85
CA ARG A 106 8.14 -11.23 -4.31
C ARG A 106 9.26 -10.79 -5.24
N ALA A 107 9.36 -9.50 -5.54
CA ALA A 107 10.48 -9.00 -6.34
C ALA A 107 11.80 -9.22 -5.57
N THR A 108 12.78 -9.88 -6.17
CA THR A 108 14.13 -9.90 -5.60
C THR A 108 14.80 -8.58 -5.95
N GLU A 109 15.15 -7.77 -4.94
CA GLU A 109 15.88 -6.51 -5.17
C GLU A 109 17.14 -6.79 -5.98
N GLN A 110 17.26 -6.20 -7.18
CA GLN A 110 18.49 -6.22 -7.95
C GLN A 110 19.53 -5.36 -7.23
N GLY A 111 20.34 -6.03 -6.39
CA GLY A 111 21.36 -5.39 -5.58
C GLY A 111 22.25 -6.37 -4.84
N ALA A 112 22.47 -7.58 -5.38
CA ALA A 112 23.56 -8.45 -4.96
C ALA A 112 24.19 -9.04 -6.21
N SER A 113 25.23 -8.36 -6.70
CA SER A 113 26.26 -8.98 -7.51
C SER A 113 26.59 -10.32 -6.87
N LEU A 114 26.45 -11.38 -7.66
CA LEU A 114 27.08 -12.66 -7.41
C LEU A 114 28.57 -12.38 -7.14
N THR A 115 28.98 -12.38 -5.88
CA THR A 115 30.36 -12.69 -5.52
C THR A 115 30.41 -14.19 -5.20
N PRO A 116 30.78 -15.04 -6.17
CA PRO A 116 31.28 -16.36 -5.84
C PRO A 116 32.69 -16.21 -5.25
N THR A 117 32.85 -16.51 -3.96
CA THR A 117 34.16 -16.85 -3.38
C THR A 117 34.60 -18.23 -3.90
N PRO A 118 35.91 -18.55 -3.88
CA PRO A 118 36.59 -19.21 -4.99
C PRO A 118 36.83 -20.71 -4.76
N ALA A 119 37.13 -21.37 -5.88
CA ALA A 119 38.01 -22.52 -6.02
C ALA A 119 37.58 -23.85 -5.35
N THR A 120 37.09 -24.76 -6.18
CA THR A 120 37.75 -26.07 -6.30
C THR A 120 37.51 -26.69 -7.68
N ALA A 121 38.63 -27.03 -8.33
CA ALA A 121 38.84 -28.15 -9.24
C ALA A 121 38.19 -28.17 -10.65
N GLN A 122 39.11 -28.15 -11.64
CA GLN A 122 39.16 -28.96 -12.86
C GLN A 122 38.60 -28.39 -14.18
N ALA A 123 39.55 -28.05 -15.05
CA ALA A 123 39.49 -28.03 -16.53
C ALA A 123 39.25 -29.46 -17.09
N PRO A 124 39.03 -29.71 -18.42
CA PRO A 124 39.41 -28.84 -19.54
C PRO A 124 38.49 -28.79 -20.80
N GLU A 125 38.87 -27.85 -21.67
CA GLU A 125 38.89 -27.91 -23.16
C GLU A 125 37.68 -27.57 -24.06
N GLN A 126 37.98 -26.57 -24.92
CA GLN A 126 37.75 -26.46 -26.37
C GLN A 126 36.49 -25.80 -26.97
N ARG A 127 36.80 -24.66 -27.64
CA ARG A 127 36.48 -24.25 -29.03
C ARG A 127 35.58 -23.04 -29.27
N GLN A 128 36.23 -22.09 -29.94
CA GLN A 128 35.81 -21.29 -31.11
C GLN A 128 35.04 -19.97 -30.90
N ALA A 129 35.81 -18.93 -31.24
CA ALA A 129 35.46 -17.56 -31.57
C ALA A 129 34.14 -17.35 -32.32
N GLN A 130 33.41 -16.30 -31.92
CA GLN A 130 32.72 -15.36 -32.80
C GLN A 130 32.59 -14.01 -32.06
N ALA A 131 33.05 -12.93 -32.70
CA ALA A 131 32.98 -11.56 -32.19
C ALA A 131 31.58 -10.95 -32.44
N PRO A 132 30.98 -10.21 -31.49
CA PRO A 132 29.81 -9.40 -31.78
C PRO A 132 30.17 -7.93 -32.05
N VAL A 133 29.59 -7.43 -33.14
CA VAL A 133 29.49 -6.04 -33.61
C VAL A 133 28.89 -5.13 -32.53
N PRO A 134 29.33 -3.86 -32.38
CA PRO A 134 28.74 -2.93 -31.42
C PRO A 134 27.31 -2.52 -31.81
N PRO A 135 26.31 -2.60 -30.91
CA PRO A 135 25.01 -2.00 -31.15
C PRO A 135 25.03 -0.47 -30.97
N PRO A 136 24.20 0.29 -31.72
CA PRO A 136 24.13 1.74 -31.67
C PRO A 136 23.54 2.28 -30.35
N PRO A 137 23.77 3.56 -30.00
CA PRO A 137 23.42 4.09 -28.68
C PRO A 137 21.90 4.20 -28.53
N SER A 138 21.30 3.25 -27.82
CA SER A 138 19.90 3.33 -27.41
C SER A 138 19.78 4.20 -26.17
N GLY A 139 19.64 5.51 -26.41
CA GLY A 139 19.04 6.42 -25.44
C GLY A 139 17.60 5.97 -25.16
N GLY A 140 17.25 5.78 -23.89
CA GLY A 140 15.87 5.42 -23.55
C GLY A 140 15.63 5.14 -22.07
N ALA A 141 16.40 4.26 -21.43
CA ALA A 141 16.12 3.89 -20.03
C ALA A 141 16.81 4.81 -19.00
N ALA A 142 18.05 5.23 -19.28
CA ALA A 142 18.74 6.21 -18.44
C ALA A 142 18.05 7.59 -18.48
N GLN A 143 17.39 7.93 -19.59
CA GLN A 143 16.61 9.16 -19.70
C GLN A 143 15.24 9.07 -18.99
N VAL A 144 14.60 7.91 -18.91
CA VAL A 144 13.33 7.77 -18.15
C VAL A 144 13.56 7.62 -16.65
N ALA A 145 14.62 6.93 -16.22
CA ALA A 145 15.06 6.93 -14.82
C ALA A 145 15.63 8.29 -14.38
N ALA A 146 16.26 9.04 -15.30
CA ALA A 146 16.64 10.44 -15.08
C ALA A 146 15.47 11.42 -15.25
N GLN A 147 14.37 11.07 -15.93
CA GLN A 147 13.13 11.87 -16.02
C GLN A 147 12.17 11.61 -14.86
N ARG A 148 12.32 10.49 -14.12
CA ARG A 148 11.70 10.33 -12.79
C ARG A 148 12.50 11.01 -11.67
N ARG A 149 13.55 11.78 -12.02
CA ARG A 149 13.90 12.94 -11.20
C ARG A 149 12.83 14.00 -11.42
N LEU A 150 11.95 14.11 -10.42
CA LEU A 150 11.31 15.36 -10.01
C LEU A 150 10.42 16.03 -11.07
N GLU A 151 9.31 15.39 -11.44
CA GLU A 151 8.08 16.22 -11.39
C GLU A 151 7.85 16.48 -9.89
N PRO A 152 7.89 17.74 -9.44
CA PRO A 152 7.61 18.04 -8.05
C PRO A 152 6.17 17.58 -7.79
N LEU A 153 6.02 16.49 -7.03
CA LEU A 153 4.72 16.08 -6.54
C LEU A 153 4.13 17.28 -5.81
N ASP A 154 2.98 17.76 -6.27
CA ASP A 154 2.22 18.75 -5.53
C ASP A 154 1.63 18.06 -4.29
N VAL A 155 2.40 18.11 -3.20
CA VAL A 155 2.04 17.52 -1.91
C VAL A 155 0.68 18.03 -1.45
N ALA A 156 0.41 19.33 -1.61
CA ALA A 156 -0.83 19.94 -1.16
C ALA A 156 -2.03 19.46 -1.98
N ALA A 157 -1.90 19.42 -3.31
CA ALA A 157 -2.95 18.89 -4.18
C ALA A 157 -3.20 17.39 -3.94
N THR A 158 -2.13 16.62 -3.74
CA THR A 158 -2.21 15.16 -3.49
C THR A 158 -2.87 14.87 -2.15
N LEU A 159 -2.51 15.60 -1.08
CA LEU A 159 -3.18 15.51 0.22
C LEU A 159 -4.66 15.86 0.12
N LYS A 160 -5.01 16.93 -0.60
CA LYS A 160 -6.39 17.36 -0.81
C LYS A 160 -7.21 16.32 -1.58
N LEU A 161 -6.61 15.70 -2.60
CA LEU A 161 -7.23 14.61 -3.35
C LEU A 161 -7.43 13.37 -2.47
N GLY A 162 -6.42 12.97 -1.69
CA GLY A 162 -6.56 11.88 -0.72
C GLY A 162 -7.70 12.15 0.26
N GLN A 163 -7.79 13.37 0.79
CA GLN A 163 -8.83 13.77 1.72
C GLN A 163 -10.25 13.70 1.11
N SER A 164 -10.42 14.11 -0.16
CA SER A 164 -11.73 14.05 -0.84
C SER A 164 -12.16 12.61 -1.14
N LEU A 165 -11.21 11.70 -1.30
CA LEU A 165 -11.45 10.29 -1.55
C LEU A 165 -11.79 9.49 -0.28
N LEU A 166 -11.45 9.97 0.93
CA LEU A 166 -11.66 9.22 2.17
C LEU A 166 -13.11 8.71 2.34
N ALA A 167 -14.11 9.53 2.02
CA ALA A 167 -15.51 9.14 2.14
C ALA A 167 -16.00 8.22 1.02
N GLN A 168 -15.33 8.22 -0.13
CA GLN A 168 -15.75 7.53 -1.36
C GLN A 168 -15.04 6.18 -1.53
N SER A 169 -13.72 6.19 -1.38
CA SER A 169 -12.84 5.03 -1.49
C SER A 169 -11.65 5.23 -0.55
N PRO A 170 -11.70 4.66 0.67
CA PRO A 170 -10.59 4.68 1.61
C PRO A 170 -9.31 4.05 1.04
N ILE A 171 -9.46 3.10 0.11
CA ILE A 171 -8.34 2.46 -0.58
C ILE A 171 -7.67 3.48 -1.53
N ALA A 172 -8.43 4.16 -2.38
CA ALA A 172 -7.87 5.17 -3.27
C ALA A 172 -7.27 6.35 -2.49
N ALA A 173 -7.90 6.76 -1.38
CA ALA A 173 -7.36 7.77 -0.48
C ALA A 173 -5.99 7.36 0.09
N SER A 174 -5.85 6.12 0.57
CA SER A 174 -4.57 5.61 1.09
C SER A 174 -3.45 5.64 0.05
N GLN A 175 -3.76 5.37 -1.22
CA GLN A 175 -2.77 5.45 -2.30
C GLN A 175 -2.25 6.88 -2.49
N GLN A 176 -3.13 7.90 -2.41
CA GLN A 176 -2.70 9.30 -2.52
C GLN A 176 -1.80 9.71 -1.35
N PHE A 177 -2.13 9.31 -0.12
CA PHE A 177 -1.28 9.59 1.03
C PHE A 177 0.05 8.84 0.95
N GLN A 178 0.06 7.63 0.42
CA GLN A 178 1.28 6.86 0.18
C GLN A 178 2.20 7.54 -0.84
N LEU A 179 1.65 8.16 -1.90
CA LEU A 179 2.45 8.93 -2.87
C LEU A 179 3.20 10.08 -2.18
N VAL A 180 2.57 10.75 -1.21
CA VAL A 180 3.23 11.79 -0.40
C VAL A 180 4.33 11.17 0.45
N LEU A 181 4.04 10.11 1.20
CA LEU A 181 5.01 9.46 2.09
C LEU A 181 6.18 8.79 1.36
N ALA A 182 6.01 8.45 0.07
CA ALA A 182 7.07 7.91 -0.77
C ALA A 182 8.14 8.95 -1.14
N GLN A 183 7.84 10.25 -1.02
CA GLN A 183 8.84 11.30 -1.23
C GLN A 183 9.78 11.36 -0.03
N GLU A 184 11.08 11.27 -0.24
CA GLU A 184 12.06 11.23 0.86
C GLU A 184 11.94 12.42 1.83
N LYS A 185 11.58 13.60 1.29
CA LYS A 185 11.38 14.83 2.07
C LYS A 185 10.08 14.80 2.90
N GLU A 186 9.09 14.03 2.47
CA GLU A 186 7.74 13.98 3.06
C GLU A 186 7.45 12.64 3.75
N LYS A 187 8.45 11.76 3.93
CA LYS A 187 8.31 10.45 4.58
C LYS A 187 7.67 10.48 5.97
N ASN A 188 7.74 11.62 6.65
CA ASN A 188 7.16 11.88 7.96
C ASN A 188 6.05 12.94 7.92
N ASN A 189 5.39 13.13 6.78
CA ASN A 189 4.32 14.11 6.65
C ASN A 189 3.12 13.71 7.54
N ALA A 190 2.88 14.49 8.59
CA ALA A 190 1.86 14.19 9.60
C ALA A 190 0.43 14.12 9.02
N TRP A 191 0.12 14.92 7.99
CA TRP A 191 -1.19 14.91 7.35
C TRP A 191 -1.40 13.66 6.50
N ALA A 192 -0.38 13.23 5.75
CA ALA A 192 -0.44 11.98 5.01
C ALA A 192 -0.54 10.77 5.95
N LEU A 193 0.23 10.75 7.05
CA LEU A 193 0.12 9.71 8.09
C LEU A 193 -1.27 9.70 8.74
N THR A 194 -1.84 10.88 9.00
CA THR A 194 -3.20 10.98 9.53
C THR A 194 -4.21 10.43 8.52
N GLY A 195 -4.10 10.80 7.24
CA GLY A 195 -4.91 10.29 6.15
C GLY A 195 -4.82 8.77 5.98
N MET A 196 -3.63 8.18 6.14
CA MET A 196 -3.43 6.72 6.20
C MET A 196 -4.20 6.12 7.38
N GLY A 197 -4.06 6.71 8.57
CA GLY A 197 -4.79 6.30 9.77
C GLY A 197 -6.31 6.30 9.57
N VAL A 198 -6.86 7.37 8.99
CA VAL A 198 -8.30 7.47 8.67
C VAL A 198 -8.72 6.46 7.62
N SER A 199 -7.90 6.22 6.60
CA SER A 199 -8.18 5.22 5.57
C SER A 199 -8.30 3.81 6.15
N HIS A 200 -7.39 3.43 7.06
CA HIS A 200 -7.45 2.16 7.78
C HIS A 200 -8.64 2.08 8.74
N TYR A 201 -8.95 3.17 9.45
CA TYR A 201 -10.13 3.26 10.32
C TYR A 201 -11.42 2.96 9.54
N LEU A 202 -11.60 3.59 8.39
CA LEU A 202 -12.80 3.40 7.55
C LEU A 202 -12.90 1.98 6.98
N ARG A 203 -11.77 1.29 6.85
CA ARG A 203 -11.67 -0.13 6.46
C ARG A 203 -11.85 -1.09 7.64
N LYS A 204 -12.16 -0.60 8.84
CA LYS A 204 -12.27 -1.37 10.09
C LYS A 204 -10.97 -2.10 10.46
N GLN A 205 -9.83 -1.47 10.19
CA GLN A 205 -8.49 -1.95 10.53
C GLN A 205 -7.94 -1.08 11.67
N GLN A 206 -8.48 -1.26 12.86
CA GLN A 206 -8.20 -0.40 14.02
C GLN A 206 -6.73 -0.44 14.47
N PRO A 207 -6.04 -1.60 14.53
CA PRO A 207 -4.63 -1.65 14.95
C PRO A 207 -3.72 -0.83 14.03
N GLU A 208 -3.88 -0.98 12.71
CA GLU A 208 -3.11 -0.25 11.70
C GLU A 208 -3.45 1.24 11.74
N ALA A 209 -4.72 1.59 11.90
CA ALA A 209 -5.15 2.98 12.03
C ALA A 209 -4.45 3.67 13.20
N LEU A 210 -4.43 3.04 14.38
CA LEU A 210 -3.77 3.57 15.56
C LEU A 210 -2.26 3.73 15.37
N ARG A 211 -1.61 2.79 14.68
CA ARG A 211 -0.17 2.86 14.38
C ARG A 211 0.18 4.12 13.57
N TYR A 212 -0.57 4.39 12.49
CA TYR A 212 -0.33 5.58 11.67
C TYR A 212 -0.68 6.88 12.39
N LEU A 213 -1.79 6.90 13.15
CA LEU A 213 -2.18 8.06 13.94
C LEU A 213 -1.16 8.35 15.06
N GLU A 214 -0.56 7.34 15.65
CA GLU A 214 0.53 7.51 16.60
C GLU A 214 1.76 8.14 15.95
N GLN A 215 2.18 7.62 14.80
CA GLN A 215 3.28 8.21 14.03
C GLN A 215 2.98 9.68 13.69
N ALA A 216 1.76 9.98 13.21
CA ALA A 216 1.32 11.33 12.90
C ALA A 216 1.42 12.28 14.11
N ARG A 217 1.05 11.83 15.31
CA ARG A 217 1.17 12.63 16.55
C ARG A 217 2.60 12.86 16.99
N ASN A 218 3.49 11.91 16.72
CA ASN A 218 4.90 11.97 17.11
C ASN A 218 5.69 12.93 16.21
N VAL A 219 5.34 12.99 14.93
CA VAL A 219 6.02 13.87 13.95
C VAL A 219 5.30 15.20 13.73
N GLY A 220 3.98 15.25 13.95
CA GLY A 220 3.15 16.42 13.73
C GLY A 220 3.17 17.42 14.88
N SER A 221 2.89 18.68 14.56
CA SER A 221 2.74 19.78 15.52
C SER A 221 1.42 20.52 15.30
N GLY A 222 0.95 21.22 16.34
CA GLY A 222 -0.27 22.04 16.30
C GLY A 222 -1.48 21.31 15.70
N ALA A 223 -2.02 21.86 14.61
CA ALA A 223 -3.23 21.36 13.96
C ALA A 223 -3.13 19.90 13.51
N ALA A 224 -1.99 19.46 12.95
CA ALA A 224 -1.82 18.08 12.49
C ALA A 224 -1.85 17.07 13.65
N LYS A 225 -1.22 17.44 14.78
CA LYS A 225 -1.25 16.63 15.99
C LYS A 225 -2.65 16.58 16.61
N ALA A 226 -3.34 17.71 16.62
CA ALA A 226 -4.70 17.83 17.12
C ALA A 226 -5.69 16.98 16.28
N GLU A 227 -5.55 17.01 14.95
CA GLU A 227 -6.32 16.17 14.01
C GLU A 227 -6.08 14.67 14.28
N ALA A 228 -4.82 14.27 14.44
CA ALA A 228 -4.49 12.87 14.72
C ALA A 228 -5.09 12.38 16.06
N PHE A 229 -5.17 13.23 17.09
CA PHE A 229 -5.88 12.91 18.33
C PHE A 229 -7.39 12.76 18.13
N PHE A 230 -8.02 13.60 17.29
CA PHE A 230 -9.44 13.49 16.98
C PHE A 230 -9.75 12.14 16.31
N TRP A 231 -8.97 11.75 15.29
CA TRP A 231 -9.16 10.45 14.64
C TRP A 231 -8.83 9.27 15.55
N THR A 232 -7.89 9.43 16.49
CA THR A 232 -7.64 8.42 17.53
C THR A 232 -8.87 8.20 18.39
N ALA A 233 -9.58 9.29 18.76
CA ALA A 233 -10.82 9.19 19.50
C ALA A 233 -11.87 8.42 18.70
N CYS A 234 -12.00 8.67 17.39
CA CYS A 234 -12.94 7.96 16.51
C CYS A 234 -12.63 6.45 16.48
N VAL A 235 -11.35 6.08 16.31
CA VAL A 235 -10.93 4.67 16.30
C VAL A 235 -11.22 4.00 17.64
N LYS A 236 -10.89 4.65 18.76
CA LYS A 236 -11.14 4.10 20.10
C LYS A 236 -12.62 3.97 20.43
N ARG A 237 -13.45 4.91 19.97
CA ARG A 237 -14.90 4.83 20.08
C ARG A 237 -15.43 3.61 19.31
N ALA A 238 -14.99 3.42 18.08
CA ALA A 238 -15.40 2.27 17.26
C ALA A 238 -14.88 0.92 17.77
N ALA A 239 -13.83 0.92 18.60
CA ALA A 239 -13.34 -0.24 19.34
C ALA A 239 -14.03 -0.44 20.71
N GLU A 240 -15.09 0.33 21.00
CA GLU A 240 -15.84 0.32 22.27
C GLU A 240 -14.99 0.72 23.50
N GLU A 241 -13.81 1.30 23.27
CA GLU A 241 -12.89 1.78 24.29
C GLU A 241 -13.22 3.22 24.73
N SER A 242 -14.43 3.41 25.26
CA SER A 242 -15.01 4.75 25.54
C SER A 242 -14.14 5.64 26.45
N GLY A 243 -13.45 5.06 27.45
CA GLY A 243 -12.54 5.81 28.32
C GLY A 243 -11.36 6.41 27.55
N PHE A 244 -10.73 5.62 26.68
CA PHE A 244 -9.62 6.09 25.85
C PHE A 244 -10.08 7.07 24.77
N ALA A 245 -11.26 6.86 24.20
CA ALA A 245 -11.86 7.78 23.24
C ALA A 245 -12.08 9.18 23.83
N GLN A 246 -12.60 9.28 25.06
CA GLN A 246 -12.76 10.55 25.77
C GLN A 246 -11.42 11.25 26.05
N VAL A 247 -10.40 10.50 26.44
CA VAL A 247 -9.05 11.04 26.69
C VAL A 247 -8.47 11.61 25.40
N ALA A 248 -8.57 10.87 24.30
CA ALA A 248 -8.10 11.32 22.99
C ALA A 248 -8.85 12.55 22.49
N LEU A 249 -10.18 12.60 22.61
CA LEU A 249 -10.99 13.74 22.16
C LEU A 249 -10.70 15.00 22.98
N ARG A 250 -10.56 14.87 24.31
CA ARG A 250 -10.12 15.98 25.17
C ARG A 250 -8.74 16.47 24.77
N ARG A 251 -7.81 15.57 24.45
CA ARG A 251 -6.48 15.94 24.00
C ARG A 251 -6.51 16.67 22.66
N ALA A 252 -7.33 16.24 21.70
CA ALA A 252 -7.52 16.94 20.44
C ALA A 252 -7.94 18.40 20.67
N LEU A 253 -8.95 18.63 21.51
CA LEU A 253 -9.43 19.97 21.84
C LEU A 253 -8.39 20.83 22.58
N ALA A 254 -7.61 20.21 23.47
CA ALA A 254 -6.51 20.88 24.17
C ALA A 254 -5.39 21.31 23.21
N GLU A 255 -5.09 20.50 22.19
CA GLU A 255 -4.12 20.80 21.13
C GLU A 255 -4.66 21.79 20.08
N GLY A 256 -5.88 22.31 20.28
CA GLY A 256 -6.46 23.35 19.42
C GLY A 256 -7.33 22.81 18.28
N TRP A 257 -7.71 21.54 18.29
CA TRP A 257 -8.57 20.98 17.25
C TRP A 257 -9.93 21.69 17.19
N SER A 258 -10.37 21.96 15.96
CA SER A 258 -11.70 22.46 15.64
C SER A 258 -12.18 21.78 14.36
N ALA A 259 -13.47 21.47 14.31
CA ALA A 259 -14.05 20.76 13.18
C ALA A 259 -13.89 21.55 11.87
N PRO A 260 -13.21 21.01 10.84
CA PRO A 260 -13.06 21.68 9.55
C PRO A 260 -14.42 21.87 8.87
N GLU A 261 -14.59 23.00 8.20
CA GLU A 261 -15.86 23.35 7.55
C GLU A 261 -16.13 22.48 6.32
N GLY A 262 -17.38 22.06 6.15
CA GLY A 262 -17.81 21.27 4.99
C GLY A 262 -17.26 19.84 4.93
N ASN A 263 -16.59 19.36 5.98
CA ASN A 263 -16.08 18.00 6.02
C ASN A 263 -17.16 17.03 6.54
N ALA A 264 -17.92 16.45 5.61
CA ALA A 264 -19.01 15.52 5.91
C ALA A 264 -18.57 14.31 6.74
N LEU A 265 -17.32 13.86 6.58
CA LEU A 265 -16.81 12.72 7.35
C LEU A 265 -16.61 13.09 8.83
N VAL A 266 -16.02 14.25 9.11
CA VAL A 266 -15.88 14.76 10.49
C VAL A 266 -17.25 15.01 11.11
N GLU A 267 -18.18 15.60 10.36
CA GLU A 267 -19.54 15.85 10.85
C GLU A 267 -20.27 14.55 11.21
N ARG A 268 -20.12 13.51 10.38
CA ARG A 268 -20.63 12.17 10.68
C ARG A 268 -20.07 11.62 11.99
N GLU A 269 -18.75 11.67 12.20
CA GLU A 269 -18.13 11.13 13.43
C GLU A 269 -18.53 11.94 14.66
N LEU A 270 -18.61 13.27 14.56
CA LEU A 270 -19.12 14.11 15.66
C LEU A 270 -20.57 13.80 16.01
N GLN A 271 -21.40 13.43 15.03
CA GLN A 271 -22.76 12.97 15.29
C GLN A 271 -22.78 11.63 16.00
N LEU A 272 -21.88 10.70 15.68
CA LEU A 272 -21.75 9.43 16.38
C LEU A 272 -21.37 9.64 17.85
N PHE A 273 -20.41 10.53 18.14
CA PHE A 273 -20.11 10.94 19.52
C PHE A 273 -21.32 11.54 20.25
N ALA A 274 -22.09 12.39 19.58
CA ALA A 274 -23.28 13.00 20.18
C ALA A 274 -24.37 11.96 20.52
N ASN A 275 -24.51 10.92 19.70
CA ASN A 275 -25.50 9.85 19.91
C ASN A 275 -25.15 8.93 21.09
N GLU A 276 -23.89 8.88 21.51
CA GLU A 276 -23.45 8.12 22.70
C GLU A 276 -23.76 8.84 24.03
N GLY A 277 -24.46 9.97 23.98
CA GLY A 277 -25.08 10.63 25.13
C GLY A 277 -24.17 11.61 25.86
N ALA A 278 -24.45 11.83 27.15
CA ALA A 278 -23.83 12.87 27.99
C ALA A 278 -22.30 12.77 28.11
N VAL A 279 -21.73 11.60 27.78
CA VAL A 279 -20.30 11.28 27.90
C VAL A 279 -19.42 12.18 27.02
N TYR A 280 -19.90 12.55 25.84
CA TYR A 280 -19.14 13.37 24.88
C TYR A 280 -19.77 14.74 24.63
N GLU A 281 -20.92 15.05 25.24
CA GLU A 281 -21.73 16.22 24.92
C GLU A 281 -20.95 17.52 25.09
N ALA A 282 -20.19 17.66 26.19
CA ALA A 282 -19.37 18.83 26.45
C ALA A 282 -18.27 19.02 25.40
N GLN A 283 -17.57 17.94 25.04
CA GLN A 283 -16.48 17.93 24.05
C GLN A 283 -17.02 18.25 22.64
N VAL A 284 -18.16 17.69 22.25
CA VAL A 284 -18.80 17.97 20.95
C VAL A 284 -19.28 19.42 20.88
N LYS A 285 -19.87 19.95 21.95
CA LYS A 285 -20.25 21.38 22.05
C LYS A 285 -19.02 22.28 21.92
N GLN A 286 -17.91 21.95 22.60
CA GLN A 286 -16.67 22.71 22.53
C GLN A 286 -16.01 22.67 21.14
N ALA A 287 -15.99 21.50 20.48
CA ALA A 287 -15.50 21.36 19.11
C ALA A 287 -16.27 22.26 18.12
N ARG A 288 -17.61 22.27 18.25
CA ARG A 288 -18.51 23.05 17.39
C ARG A 288 -18.54 24.54 17.74
N SER A 289 -18.30 24.93 18.98
CA SER A 289 -18.28 26.36 19.37
C SER A 289 -17.01 27.05 18.87
N ARG A 290 -15.86 26.37 18.88
CA ARG A 290 -14.61 26.90 18.32
C ARG A 290 -14.68 27.14 16.80
N LYS A 291 -15.46 26.33 16.07
CA LYS A 291 -15.81 26.59 14.66
C LYS A 291 -16.38 28.01 14.47
N ARG A 292 -17.27 28.47 15.35
CA ARG A 292 -17.89 29.81 15.24
C ARG A 292 -16.93 30.96 15.53
N VAL A 293 -15.85 30.72 16.27
CA VAL A 293 -14.88 31.77 16.64
C VAL A 293 -13.84 31.97 15.55
N GLN A 294 -13.42 30.92 14.84
CA GLN A 294 -12.46 31.05 13.73
C GLN A 294 -13.09 31.62 12.44
N GLY A 295 -14.39 31.44 12.22
CA GLY A 295 -15.11 31.97 11.05
C GLY A 295 -15.62 33.41 11.19
N ARG A 296 -15.40 34.06 12.34
CA ARG A 296 -15.82 35.45 12.58
C ARG A 296 -14.58 36.33 12.60
N GLU A 297 -14.33 37.06 11.50
CA GLU A 297 -13.39 38.19 11.54
C GLU A 297 -13.79 39.10 12.71
N PRO A 298 -12.83 39.60 13.51
CA PRO A 298 -13.14 40.60 14.50
C PRO A 298 -13.58 41.85 13.75
N GLN A 299 -14.91 42.04 13.60
CA GLN A 299 -15.45 43.35 13.27
C GLN A 299 -14.91 44.29 14.32
N GLY A 300 -14.00 45.16 13.87
CA GLY A 300 -13.28 46.11 14.69
C GLY A 300 -14.24 46.79 15.64
N ALA A 301 -13.82 46.87 16.90
CA ALA A 301 -14.41 47.76 17.86
C ALA A 301 -14.52 49.15 17.21
N GLY A 302 -15.73 49.53 16.82
CA GLY A 302 -16.04 50.90 16.46
C GLY A 302 -15.72 51.73 17.68
N SER A 303 -14.64 52.51 17.59
CA SER A 303 -14.30 53.54 18.54
C SER A 303 -15.47 54.51 18.63
N ALA A 304 -16.32 54.32 19.63
CA ALA A 304 -17.13 55.39 20.16
C ALA A 304 -16.16 56.37 20.83
N SER A 305 -16.10 57.60 20.33
CA SER A 305 -15.60 58.71 21.11
C SER A 305 -16.56 59.90 20.91
N PRO A 306 -16.97 60.56 22.01
CA PRO A 306 -17.91 61.66 22.01
C PRO A 306 -17.35 62.95 21.41
#